data_AF-A0A4R4MWZ9-F1
#
_entry.id   AF-A0A4R4MWZ9-F1
#
_cell.length_a   1.000
_cell.length_b   1.000
_cell.length_c   1.000
_cell.angle_alpha   90.00
_cell.angle_beta   90.00
_cell.angle_gamma   90.00
#
_symmetry.space_group_name_H-M   'P 1'
#
loop_
_entity.id
_entity.type
_entity.pdbx_description
1 polymer ?
#
loop_
_entity_poly.entity_id
_entity_poly.type
_entity_poly.pdbx_seq_one_letter_code
_entity_poly.pdbx_strand_id
1 'polypeptide(L)'
;MLLPAWLSGEDADEWVSRMLDRLAAKERRRRPTDEALLERAKELSAKYLDGKPDPVSVRWVDNQQHRWGSCTPENGTIRISTRLKGLPEWVINYVIIHELVHLLVPSHGPKFWALVEQYPKAERARGFLEGFSAAAHTAPEEC
;
A
#
# COMPACT_ATOMS: atom_id res chain seq x y z
N MET A 1 -17.62 -16.15 -5.67
CA MET A 1 -18.61 -15.11 -6.02
C MET A 1 -19.67 -15.80 -6.86
N LEU A 2 -20.89 -15.94 -6.36
CA LEU A 2 -21.99 -16.66 -7.03
C LEU A 2 -22.81 -15.65 -7.83
N LEU A 3 -22.93 -15.87 -9.14
CA LEU A 3 -23.83 -15.14 -10.01
C LEU A 3 -25.27 -15.68 -9.83
N PRO A 4 -26.30 -14.84 -9.66
CA PRO A 4 -27.70 -15.27 -9.66
C PRO A 4 -28.12 -15.86 -11.02
N ALA A 5 -28.85 -16.98 -11.00
CA ALA A 5 -29.14 -17.81 -12.18
C ALA A 5 -30.14 -17.21 -13.21
N TRP A 6 -30.61 -15.97 -13.03
CA TRP A 6 -31.61 -15.34 -13.92
C TRP A 6 -31.04 -14.27 -14.85
N LEU A 7 -29.73 -14.00 -14.84
CA LEU A 7 -29.10 -13.00 -15.72
C LEU A 7 -28.43 -13.71 -16.90
N SER A 8 -29.08 -13.69 -18.07
CA SER A 8 -28.49 -14.19 -19.32
C SER A 8 -27.48 -13.18 -19.88
N GLY A 9 -26.31 -13.69 -20.28
CA GLY A 9 -25.36 -13.12 -21.25
C GLY A 9 -25.04 -11.62 -21.17
N GLU A 10 -25.88 -10.79 -21.78
CA GLU A 10 -25.66 -9.34 -21.93
C GLU A 10 -25.89 -8.56 -20.62
N ASP A 11 -26.87 -8.98 -19.80
CA ASP A 11 -27.15 -8.32 -18.51
C ASP A 11 -26.09 -8.65 -17.45
N ALA A 12 -25.41 -9.81 -17.59
CA ALA A 12 -24.34 -10.22 -16.70
C ALA A 12 -23.09 -9.36 -16.89
N ASP A 13 -22.71 -9.08 -18.14
CA ASP A 13 -21.54 -8.24 -18.45
C ASP A 13 -21.76 -6.77 -18.06
N GLU A 14 -22.95 -6.22 -18.29
CA GLU A 14 -23.28 -4.86 -17.81
C GLU A 14 -23.27 -4.81 -16.27
N TRP A 15 -23.80 -5.84 -15.61
CA TRP A 15 -23.81 -5.91 -14.15
C TRP A 15 -22.41 -6.05 -13.56
N VAL A 16 -21.56 -6.90 -14.16
CA VAL A 16 -20.15 -7.05 -13.78
C VAL A 16 -19.43 -5.72 -13.98
N SER A 17 -19.59 -5.06 -15.12
CA SER A 17 -18.99 -3.75 -15.40
C SER A 17 -19.42 -2.69 -14.40
N ARG A 18 -20.73 -2.59 -14.09
CA ARG A 18 -21.25 -1.70 -13.05
C ARG A 18 -20.73 -2.03 -11.65
N MET A 19 -20.53 -3.31 -11.33
CA MET A 19 -19.97 -3.73 -10.05
C MET A 19 -18.48 -3.36 -9.97
N LEU A 20 -17.73 -3.58 -11.05
CA LEU A 20 -16.33 -3.17 -11.17
C LEU A 20 -16.18 -1.65 -11.06
N ASP A 21 -17.06 -0.88 -11.70
CA ASP A 21 -17.11 0.57 -11.58
C ASP A 21 -17.46 1.04 -10.17
N ARG A 22 -18.38 0.35 -9.48
CA ARG A 22 -18.67 0.63 -8.07
C ARG A 22 -17.48 0.34 -7.18
N LEU A 23 -16.75 -0.75 -7.42
CA LEU A 23 -15.54 -1.09 -6.67
C LEU A 23 -14.43 -0.06 -6.94
N ALA A 24 -14.19 0.28 -8.21
CA ALA A 24 -13.22 1.30 -8.59
C ALA A 24 -13.61 2.69 -8.08
N ALA A 25 -14.90 3.05 -8.09
CA ALA A 25 -15.40 4.30 -7.53
C ALA A 25 -15.30 4.33 -6.00
N LYS A 26 -15.52 3.20 -5.32
CA LYS A 26 -15.32 3.07 -3.88
C LYS A 26 -13.84 3.23 -3.51
N GLU A 27 -12.96 2.67 -4.33
CA GLU A 27 -11.50 2.83 -4.19
C GLU A 27 -11.08 4.30 -4.39
N ARG A 28 -11.60 4.96 -5.43
CA ARG A 28 -11.37 6.40 -5.71
C ARG A 28 -11.98 7.34 -4.66
N ARG A 29 -13.07 6.95 -3.99
CA ARG A 29 -13.80 7.78 -3.01
C ARG A 29 -13.20 7.75 -1.61
N ARG A 30 -12.32 6.80 -1.28
CA ARG A 30 -11.58 6.85 -0.02
C ARG A 30 -10.63 8.04 -0.09
N ARG A 31 -11.00 9.15 0.56
CA ARG A 31 -10.05 10.22 0.88
C ARG A 31 -9.09 9.64 1.92
N PRO A 32 -7.81 9.44 1.59
CA PRO A 32 -6.88 8.85 2.54
C PRO A 32 -6.62 9.87 3.66
N THR A 33 -7.07 9.57 4.88
CA THR A 33 -6.75 10.34 6.09
C THR A 33 -5.56 9.71 6.82
N ASP A 34 -4.94 10.46 7.73
CA ASP A 34 -3.86 9.96 8.57
C ASP A 34 -4.38 8.87 9.53
N GLU A 35 -5.60 9.02 10.06
CA GLU A 35 -6.24 8.01 10.92
C GLU A 35 -6.44 6.69 10.16
N ALA A 36 -6.97 6.75 8.94
CA ALA A 36 -7.16 5.55 8.12
C ALA A 36 -5.82 4.88 7.76
N LEU A 37 -4.76 5.69 7.61
CA LEU A 37 -3.42 5.21 7.31
C LEU A 37 -2.79 4.50 8.52
N LEU A 38 -2.97 5.07 9.72
CA LEU A 38 -2.53 4.46 10.97
C LEU A 38 -3.26 3.15 11.25
N GLU A 39 -4.59 3.13 11.14
CA GLU A 39 -5.38 1.91 11.31
C GLU A 39 -4.94 0.84 10.31
N ARG A 40 -4.72 1.22 9.05
CA ARG A 40 -4.22 0.30 8.03
C ARG A 40 -2.84 -0.25 8.38
N ALA A 41 -1.93 0.57 8.89
CA ALA A 41 -0.60 0.11 9.29
C ALA A 41 -0.67 -0.89 10.46
N LYS A 42 -1.54 -0.66 11.44
CA LYS A 42 -1.78 -1.60 12.54
C LYS A 42 -2.36 -2.93 12.05
N GLU A 43 -3.33 -2.90 11.14
CA GLU A 43 -3.88 -4.11 10.51
C GLU A 43 -2.79 -4.91 9.76
N LEU A 44 -1.93 -4.23 9.00
CA LEU A 44 -0.85 -4.87 8.24
C LEU A 44 0.21 -5.46 9.17
N SER A 45 0.58 -4.74 10.23
CA SER A 45 1.49 -5.23 11.27
C SER A 45 0.95 -6.49 11.95
N ALA A 46 -0.32 -6.46 12.37
CA ALA A 46 -1.00 -7.61 12.97
C ALA A 46 -1.05 -8.83 12.04
N LYS A 47 -1.29 -8.59 10.75
CA LYS A 47 -1.49 -9.65 9.77
C LYS A 47 -0.20 -10.28 9.24
N TYR A 48 0.84 -9.48 9.05
CA TYR A 48 2.04 -9.90 8.30
C TYR A 48 3.32 -9.87 9.13
N LEU A 49 3.32 -9.22 10.30
CA LEU A 49 4.52 -8.99 11.12
C LEU A 49 4.29 -9.36 12.60
N ASP A 50 3.40 -10.31 12.88
CA ASP A 50 3.07 -10.78 14.24
C ASP A 50 2.63 -9.67 15.22
N GLY A 51 2.02 -8.60 14.69
CA GLY A 51 1.59 -7.45 15.49
C GLY A 51 2.74 -6.53 15.93
N LYS A 52 3.93 -6.66 15.33
CA LYS A 52 5.06 -5.77 15.60
C LYS A 52 5.64 -5.22 14.30
N PRO A 53 5.99 -3.93 14.23
CA PRO A 53 5.88 -2.92 15.28
C PRO A 53 4.46 -2.35 15.40
N ASP A 54 4.15 -1.74 16.54
CA ASP A 54 2.96 -0.91 16.71
C ASP A 54 3.35 0.56 16.45
N PRO A 55 3.05 1.12 15.26
CA PRO A 55 3.48 2.47 14.92
C PRO A 55 2.72 3.52 15.74
N VAL A 56 3.44 4.53 16.21
CA VAL A 56 2.87 5.65 16.98
C VAL A 56 2.04 6.56 16.08
N SER A 57 2.51 6.84 14.86
CA SER A 57 1.76 7.59 13.87
C SER A 57 2.16 7.22 12.45
N VAL A 58 1.22 7.32 11.52
CA VAL A 58 1.47 7.19 10.09
C VAL A 58 0.74 8.34 9.39
N ARG A 59 1.49 9.18 8.66
CA ARG A 59 0.93 10.43 8.10
C ARG A 59 1.23 10.61 6.62
N TRP A 60 0.28 11.20 5.90
CA TRP A 60 0.51 11.67 4.54
C TRP A 60 1.35 12.94 4.54
N VAL A 61 2.36 13.00 3.67
CA VAL A 61 3.25 14.17 3.54
C VAL A 61 3.54 14.48 2.07
N ASP A 62 3.64 15.76 1.73
CA ASP A 62 3.86 16.25 0.35
C ASP A 62 5.33 16.55 0.04
N ASN A 63 6.18 16.61 1.06
CA ASN A 63 7.59 16.96 0.94
C ASN A 63 8.52 15.74 0.72
N GLN A 64 7.98 14.56 0.43
CA GLN A 64 8.73 13.35 0.06
C GLN A 64 8.91 13.30 -1.47
N GLN A 65 9.99 13.94 -1.96
CA GLN A 65 10.22 14.10 -3.39
C GLN A 65 10.93 12.91 -4.06
N HIS A 66 11.69 12.14 -3.28
CA HIS A 66 12.55 11.05 -3.79
C HIS A 66 12.24 9.69 -3.17
N ARG A 67 11.27 9.63 -2.25
CA ARG A 67 10.94 8.43 -1.49
C ARG A 67 9.43 8.26 -1.45
N TRP A 68 8.99 7.01 -1.45
CA TRP A 68 7.58 6.66 -1.29
C TRP A 68 7.14 6.71 0.18
N GLY A 69 8.06 6.46 1.11
CA GLY A 69 7.86 6.53 2.54
C GLY A 69 9.16 6.82 3.29
N SER A 70 9.05 7.02 4.60
CA SER A 70 10.17 6.99 5.53
C SER A 70 9.65 6.71 6.94
N CYS A 71 10.50 6.21 7.83
CA CYS A 71 10.18 6.10 9.25
C CYS A 71 11.25 6.71 10.15
N THR A 72 10.89 6.94 11.41
CA THR A 72 11.81 7.33 12.48
C THR A 72 11.68 6.28 13.58
N PRO A 73 12.58 5.27 13.62
CA PRO A 73 12.52 4.16 14.56
C PRO A 73 12.45 4.60 16.02
N GLU A 74 13.17 5.67 16.39
CA GLU A 74 13.29 6.16 17.77
C GLU A 74 11.96 6.59 18.39
N ASN A 75 11.00 7.01 17.56
CA ASN A 75 9.68 7.47 18.00
C ASN A 75 8.52 6.73 17.31
N GLY A 76 8.82 5.66 16.57
CA GLY A 76 7.81 4.81 15.94
C GLY A 76 6.93 5.53 14.91
N THR A 77 7.42 6.60 14.28
CA THR A 77 6.62 7.38 13.32
C THR A 77 6.94 7.03 11.88
N ILE A 78 5.92 7.08 11.02
CA ILE A 78 6.01 6.80 9.59
C ILE A 78 5.41 7.97 8.80
N ARG A 79 6.05 8.32 7.69
CA ARG A 79 5.61 9.33 6.72
C ARG A 79 5.43 8.65 5.37
N ILE A 80 4.29 8.85 4.73
CA ILE A 80 3.94 8.28 3.42
C ILE A 80 3.73 9.42 2.43
N SER A 81 4.35 9.32 1.25
CA SER A 81 4.26 10.36 0.23
C SER A 81 2.85 10.50 -0.33
N THR A 82 2.34 11.72 -0.45
CA THR A 82 1.04 12.00 -1.11
C THR A 82 1.04 11.61 -2.58
N ARG A 83 2.20 11.41 -3.21
CA ARG A 83 2.33 10.86 -4.57
C ARG A 83 1.71 9.46 -4.72
N LEU A 84 1.56 8.71 -3.62
CA LEU A 84 0.90 7.41 -3.62
C LEU A 84 -0.63 7.52 -3.60
N LYS A 85 -1.22 8.71 -3.36
CA LYS A 85 -2.68 8.88 -3.34
C LYS A 85 -3.26 8.58 -4.72
N GLY A 86 -4.20 7.65 -4.77
CA GLY A 86 -4.82 7.20 -6.02
C GLY A 86 -4.10 6.02 -6.68
N LEU A 87 -2.93 5.60 -6.17
CA LEU A 87 -2.35 4.33 -6.56
C LEU A 87 -3.13 3.16 -5.95
N PRO A 88 -3.03 1.95 -6.53
CA PRO A 88 -3.74 0.79 -6.00
C PRO A 88 -3.42 0.51 -4.53
N GLU A 89 -4.42 0.12 -3.74
CA GLU A 89 -4.26 -0.13 -2.29
C GLU A 89 -3.08 -1.07 -1.98
N TRP A 90 -2.88 -2.09 -2.82
CA TRP A 90 -1.84 -3.08 -2.61
C TRP A 90 -0.41 -2.53 -2.78
N VAL A 91 -0.25 -1.42 -3.50
CA VAL A 91 1.01 -0.67 -3.63
C VAL A 91 1.23 0.18 -2.38
N ILE A 92 0.19 0.87 -1.91
CA ILE A 92 0.25 1.67 -0.68
C ILE A 92 0.57 0.77 0.52
N ASN A 93 -0.09 -0.38 0.64
CA ASN A 93 0.17 -1.36 1.70
C ASN A 93 1.61 -1.88 1.67
N TYR A 94 2.21 -2.04 0.49
CA TYR A 94 3.62 -2.43 0.37
C TYR A 94 4.54 -1.36 0.98
N VAL A 95 4.32 -0.08 0.66
CA VAL A 95 5.14 1.01 1.23
C VAL A 95 4.94 1.09 2.75
N ILE A 96 3.71 0.93 3.26
CA ILE A 96 3.46 0.88 4.70
C ILE A 96 4.23 -0.27 5.36
N ILE A 97 4.19 -1.47 4.78
CA ILE A 97 4.94 -2.63 5.30
C ILE A 97 6.44 -2.39 5.24
N HIS A 98 6.96 -1.80 4.17
CA HIS A 98 8.37 -1.44 4.04
C HIS A 98 8.82 -0.56 5.22
N GLU A 99 8.06 0.50 5.52
CA GLU A 99 8.37 1.39 6.64
C GLU A 99 8.16 0.73 8.01
N LEU A 100 7.14 -0.12 8.17
CA LEU A 100 6.97 -0.93 9.39
C LEU A 100 8.16 -1.86 9.62
N VAL A 101 8.69 -2.49 8.57
CA VAL A 101 9.87 -3.36 8.70
C VAL A 101 11.10 -2.52 9.05
N HIS A 102 11.23 -1.29 8.55
CA HIS A 102 12.32 -0.40 8.96
C HIS A 102 12.32 -0.04 10.45
N LEU A 103 11.13 0.06 11.07
CA LEU A 103 11.03 0.23 12.52
C LEU A 103 11.59 -0.98 13.31
N LEU A 104 11.73 -2.16 12.68
CA LEU A 104 12.32 -3.37 13.28
C LEU A 104 13.76 -3.66 12.82
N VAL A 105 14.06 -3.34 11.56
CA VAL A 105 15.31 -3.70 10.86
C VAL A 105 15.76 -2.49 10.03
N PRO A 106 16.82 -1.77 10.45
CA PRO A 106 17.19 -0.51 9.81
C PRO A 106 17.62 -0.61 8.34
N SER A 107 18.25 -1.73 7.95
CA SER A 107 18.89 -1.87 6.64
C SER A 107 18.25 -2.99 5.81
N HIS A 108 18.22 -2.83 4.49
CA HIS A 108 17.63 -3.76 3.50
C HIS A 108 18.39 -5.09 3.31
N GLY A 109 18.90 -5.68 4.39
CA GLY A 109 19.55 -6.99 4.36
C GLY A 109 18.57 -8.16 4.24
N PRO A 110 19.06 -9.42 4.26
CA PRO A 110 18.21 -10.61 4.13
C PRO A 110 17.07 -10.67 5.15
N LYS A 111 17.31 -10.22 6.39
CA LYS A 111 16.28 -10.16 7.44
C LYS A 111 15.15 -9.19 7.11
N PHE A 112 15.48 -8.05 6.50
CA PHE A 112 14.50 -7.06 6.08
C PHE A 112 13.60 -7.65 4.99
N TRP A 113 14.20 -8.23 3.96
CA TRP A 113 13.43 -8.79 2.84
C TRP A 113 12.58 -9.99 3.25
N ALA A 114 13.08 -10.85 4.14
CA ALA A 114 12.27 -11.95 4.69
C ALA A 114 11.00 -11.48 5.42
N LEU A 115 11.01 -10.28 6.04
CA LEU A 115 9.84 -9.69 6.68
C LEU A 115 8.92 -9.00 5.66
N VAL A 116 9.49 -8.25 4.71
CA VAL A 116 8.70 -7.61 3.64
C VAL A 116 7.95 -8.64 2.80
N GLU A 117 8.58 -9.79 2.53
CA GLU A 117 8.02 -10.88 1.73
C GLU A 117 6.88 -11.65 2.42
N GLN A 118 6.65 -11.42 3.73
CA GLN A 118 5.42 -11.87 4.38
C GLN A 118 4.17 -11.26 3.75
N TYR A 119 4.31 -10.12 3.07
CA TYR A 119 3.26 -9.55 2.25
C TYR A 119 3.20 -10.20 0.84
N PRO A 120 2.13 -10.93 0.49
CA PRO A 120 2.09 -11.72 -0.75
C PRO A 120 2.17 -10.92 -2.06
N LYS A 121 2.01 -9.59 -2.00
CA LYS A 121 2.08 -8.71 -3.18
C LYS A 121 3.35 -7.85 -3.20
N ALA A 122 4.33 -8.13 -2.34
CA ALA A 122 5.55 -7.33 -2.22
C ALA A 122 6.31 -7.23 -3.54
N GLU A 123 6.61 -8.35 -4.19
CA GLU A 123 7.32 -8.38 -5.47
C GLU A 123 6.58 -7.58 -6.55
N ARG A 124 5.26 -7.82 -6.69
CA ARG A 124 4.42 -7.10 -7.64
C ARG A 124 4.41 -5.58 -7.37
N ALA A 125 4.43 -5.16 -6.11
CA ALA A 125 4.43 -3.75 -5.72
C ALA A 125 5.75 -3.07 -6.02
N ARG A 126 6.89 -3.76 -5.80
CA ARG A 126 8.21 -3.28 -6.24
C ARG A 126 8.23 -3.00 -7.73
N GLY A 127 7.88 -3.99 -8.56
CA GLY A 127 7.87 -3.81 -10.01
C GLY A 127 6.90 -2.74 -10.50
N PHE A 128 5.76 -2.54 -9.81
CA PHE A 128 4.85 -1.43 -10.12
C PHE A 128 5.49 -0.07 -9.83
N LEU A 129 6.10 0.10 -8.65
CA LEU A 129 6.73 1.38 -8.27
C LEU A 129 7.92 1.69 -9.17
N GLU A 130 8.75 0.71 -9.51
CA GLU A 130 9.84 0.87 -10.48
C GLU A 130 9.34 1.36 -11.84
N GLY A 131 8.31 0.69 -12.39
CA GLY A 131 7.70 1.10 -13.66
C GLY A 131 7.02 2.48 -13.58
N PHE A 132 6.38 2.79 -12.46
CA PHE A 132 5.74 4.08 -12.22
C PHE A 132 6.77 5.20 -12.16
N SER A 133 7.87 5.02 -11.42
CA SER A 133 8.97 6.00 -11.33
C SER A 133 9.64 6.21 -12.69
N ALA A 134 9.89 5.13 -13.45
CA ALA A 134 10.46 5.21 -14.79
C ALA A 134 9.57 6.01 -15.77
N ALA A 135 8.25 5.77 -15.76
CA ALA A 135 7.31 6.51 -16.60
C ALA A 135 7.17 7.99 -16.18
N ALA A 136 7.30 8.27 -14.89
CA ALA A 136 7.28 9.62 -14.33
C ALA A 136 8.59 10.41 -14.54
N HIS A 137 9.63 9.82 -15.16
CA HIS A 137 10.99 10.38 -15.27
C HIS A 137 11.63 10.71 -13.92
N THR A 138 11.25 9.98 -12.88
CA THR A 138 11.87 10.04 -11.55
C THR A 138 12.84 8.85 -11.44
N ALA A 139 14.09 9.08 -10.98
CA ALA A 139 15.11 8.04 -10.81
C ALA A 139 14.56 6.82 -10.02
N PRO A 140 15.08 5.59 -10.21
CA PRO A 140 14.55 4.41 -9.51
C PRO A 140 14.56 4.64 -7.99
N GLU A 141 13.37 4.57 -7.38
CA GLU A 141 13.11 5.01 -6.01
C GLU A 141 13.09 3.82 -5.05
N GLU A 142 14.23 3.57 -4.41
CA GLU A 142 14.29 2.91 -3.11
C GLU A 142 14.43 3.98 -2.02
N CYS A 143 14.07 3.64 -0.78
CA CYS A 143 14.14 4.56 0.36
C CYS A 143 15.51 5.25 0.43
#